data_AF-A0A5N9CJP7-F1
#
_entry.id   AF-A0A5N9CJP7-F1
#
_cell.length_a   1.000
_cell.length_b   1.000
_cell.length_c   1.000
_cell.angle_alpha   90.00
_cell.angle_beta   90.00
_cell.angle_gamma   90.00
#
_symmetry.space_group_name_H-M   'P 1'
#
loop_
_entity.id
_entity.type
_entity.pdbx_description
1 polymer ?
#
loop_
_entity_poly.entity_id
_entity_poly.type
_entity_poly.pdbx_seq_one_letter_code
_entity_poly.pdbx_strand_id
1 'polypeptide(L)'
;MNVLIRLAKRTAPYKGRLLLAYLSIIGVTVFGLMIPKIIGTAIDAVITSGSAKGLWLLAGGIILANLFRGIMAYGQTYFGESLGQQVAYDLRNEFYTHLQTLNFDFHDKHQTGNLMSRATSDIE
;
A
#
# COMPACT_ATOMS: atom_id res chain seq x y z
N MET A 1 16.83 7.53 14.23
CA MET A 1 17.06 6.58 13.11
C MET A 1 16.87 5.10 13.52
N ASN A 2 17.43 4.66 14.66
CA ASN A 2 17.46 3.22 15.02
C ASN A 2 16.08 2.57 15.22
N VAL A 3 15.08 3.32 15.70
CA VAL A 3 13.71 2.80 15.90
C VAL A 3 13.05 2.45 14.56
N LEU A 4 13.15 3.34 13.56
CA LEU A 4 12.60 3.10 12.23
C LEU A 4 13.20 1.85 11.56
N ILE A 5 14.51 1.66 11.69
CA ILE A 5 15.19 0.46 11.15
C ILE A 5 14.73 -0.80 11.88
N ARG A 6 14.51 -0.72 13.20
CA ARG A 6 14.00 -1.84 14.01
C ARG A 6 12.58 -2.23 13.59
N LEU A 7 11.70 -1.25 13.37
CA LEU A 7 10.35 -1.46 12.86
C LEU A 7 10.36 -2.00 11.42
N ALA A 8 11.22 -1.44 10.56
CA ALA A 8 11.37 -1.92 9.19
C ALA A 8 11.84 -3.38 9.13
N LYS A 9 12.66 -3.86 10.07
CA LYS A 9 13.02 -5.29 10.16
C LYS A 9 11.82 -6.19 10.47
N ARG A 10 10.78 -5.69 11.14
CA ARG A 10 9.56 -6.47 11.44
C ARG A 10 8.73 -6.78 10.19
N THR A 11 8.92 -6.04 9.08
CA THR A 11 8.27 -6.36 7.80
C THR A 11 9.00 -7.46 7.01
N ALA A 12 10.21 -7.86 7.43
CA ALA A 12 11.05 -8.84 6.74
C ALA A 12 10.45 -10.27 6.62
N PRO A 13 9.58 -10.77 7.53
CA PRO A 13 8.86 -12.03 7.32
C PRO A 13 7.88 -11.95 6.14
N TYR A 14 7.40 -10.75 5.82
CA TYR A 14 6.38 -10.49 4.80
C TYR A 14 6.95 -9.99 3.47
N LYS A 15 8.18 -10.40 3.12
CA LYS A 15 8.89 -9.99 1.88
C LYS A 15 8.05 -10.16 0.61
N GLY A 16 7.27 -11.23 0.50
CA GLY A 16 6.41 -11.46 -0.67
C GLY A 16 5.33 -10.40 -0.83
N ARG A 17 4.60 -10.07 0.26
CA ARG A 17 3.58 -9.01 0.27
C ARG A 17 4.21 -7.63 0.02
N LEU A 18 5.35 -7.37 0.63
CA LEU A 18 6.09 -6.12 0.44
C LEU A 18 6.55 -5.96 -1.02
N LEU A 19 7.07 -7.02 -1.64
CA LEU A 19 7.44 -7.02 -3.06
C LEU A 19 6.22 -6.80 -3.97
N LEU A 20 5.08 -7.45 -3.69
CA LEU A 20 3.83 -7.25 -4.43
C LEU A 20 3.28 -5.83 -4.28
N ALA A 21 3.38 -5.22 -3.09
CA ALA A 21 3.01 -3.83 -2.87
C ALA A 21 3.88 -2.89 -3.72
N TYR A 22 5.21 -3.08 -3.70
CA TYR A 22 6.11 -2.28 -4.53
C TYR A 22 5.91 -2.47 -6.03
N LEU A 23 5.69 -3.70 -6.49
CA LEU A 23 5.35 -3.97 -7.90
C LEU A 23 4.05 -3.28 -8.30
N SER A 24 3.04 -3.28 -7.42
CA SER A 24 1.78 -2.58 -7.64
C SER A 24 1.99 -1.07 -7.75
N ILE A 25 2.80 -0.47 -6.88
CA ILE A 25 3.15 0.97 -6.93
C ILE A 25 3.82 1.34 -8.26
N ILE A 26 4.79 0.53 -8.69
CA ILE A 26 5.47 0.73 -9.98
C ILE A 26 4.44 0.61 -11.12
N GLY A 27 3.58 -0.40 -11.08
CA GLY A 27 2.51 -0.60 -12.05
C GLY A 27 1.57 0.60 -12.16
N VAL A 28 1.06 1.10 -11.03
CA VAL A 28 0.19 2.30 -11.00
C VAL A 28 0.89 3.50 -11.63
N THR A 29 2.17 3.69 -11.35
CA THR A 29 2.96 4.81 -11.87
C THR A 29 3.15 4.68 -13.39
N VAL A 30 3.54 3.50 -13.87
CA VAL A 30 3.76 3.23 -15.30
C VAL A 30 2.47 3.43 -16.09
N PHE A 31 1.36 2.83 -15.67
CA PHE A 31 0.08 3.00 -16.37
C PHE A 31 -0.47 4.42 -16.22
N GLY A 32 -0.21 5.09 -15.10
CA GLY A 32 -0.55 6.49 -14.89
C GLY A 32 0.13 7.43 -15.87
N LEU A 33 1.40 7.19 -16.20
CA LEU A 33 2.16 7.96 -17.19
C LEU A 33 1.85 7.55 -18.63
N MET A 34 1.40 6.33 -18.85
CA MET A 34 1.02 5.83 -20.18
C MET A 34 -0.22 6.54 -20.73
N ILE A 35 -1.19 6.89 -19.87
CA ILE A 35 -2.43 7.57 -20.26
C ILE A 35 -2.18 8.93 -20.96
N PRO A 36 -1.47 9.91 -20.37
CA PRO A 36 -1.23 11.19 -21.04
C PRO A 36 -0.39 11.04 -22.30
N LYS A 37 0.50 10.05 -22.38
CA LYS A 37 1.26 9.74 -23.59
C LYS A 37 0.34 9.27 -24.74
N ILE A 38 -0.62 8.39 -24.44
CA ILE A 38 -1.62 7.95 -25.43
C ILE A 38 -2.50 9.12 -25.88
N ILE A 39 -2.93 9.97 -24.95
CA ILE A 39 -3.73 11.17 -25.28
C ILE A 39 -2.94 12.11 -26.19
N GLY A 40 -1.66 12.37 -25.89
CA GLY A 40 -0.79 13.20 -26.74
C GLY A 40 -0.71 12.65 -28.17
N THR A 41 -0.43 11.34 -28.32
CA THR A 41 -0.41 10.71 -29.65
C THR A 41 -1.77 10.75 -30.37
N ALA A 42 -2.88 10.74 -29.63
CA ALA A 42 -4.21 10.85 -30.21
C ALA A 42 -4.47 12.24 -30.78
N ILE A 43 -4.07 13.28 -30.05
CA ILE A 43 -4.18 14.67 -30.51
C ILE A 43 -3.34 14.86 -31.78
N ASP A 44 -2.08 14.43 -31.77
CA ASP A 44 -1.17 14.55 -32.93
C ASP A 44 -1.71 13.79 -34.15
N ALA A 45 -2.23 12.58 -33.96
CA ALA A 45 -2.79 11.78 -35.03
C ALA A 45 -4.05 12.41 -35.65
N VAL A 46 -4.93 13.01 -34.83
CA VAL A 46 -6.15 13.69 -35.29
C VAL A 46 -5.80 14.94 -36.09
N ILE A 47 -4.85 15.75 -35.58
CA ILE A 47 -4.41 16.98 -36.25
C ILE A 47 -3.71 16.67 -37.58
N THR A 48 -2.91 15.60 -37.65
CA THR A 48 -2.10 15.30 -38.84
C THR A 48 -2.85 14.51 -39.92
N SER A 49 -3.69 13.54 -39.53
CA SER A 49 -4.25 12.55 -40.47
C SER A 49 -5.75 12.64 -40.70
N GLY A 50 -6.52 13.35 -39.86
CA GLY A 50 -7.99 13.42 -39.94
C GLY A 50 -8.70 12.06 -39.84
N SER A 51 -7.99 10.98 -39.52
CA SER A 51 -8.48 9.61 -39.56
C SER A 51 -9.21 9.23 -38.27
N ALA A 52 -10.54 9.11 -38.34
CA ALA A 52 -11.39 8.67 -37.23
C ALA A 52 -11.10 7.21 -36.77
N LYS A 53 -10.48 6.38 -37.63
CA LYS A 53 -10.22 4.97 -37.32
C LYS A 53 -9.09 4.78 -36.30
N GLY A 54 -8.06 5.64 -36.34
CA GLY A 54 -6.98 5.64 -35.34
C GLY A 54 -7.47 6.05 -33.95
N LEU A 55 -8.49 6.89 -33.89
CA LEU A 55 -9.05 7.40 -32.64
C LEU A 55 -9.74 6.31 -31.81
N TRP A 56 -10.48 5.40 -32.46
CA TRP A 56 -11.12 4.26 -31.77
C TRP A 56 -10.11 3.29 -31.17
N LEU A 57 -8.99 3.03 -31.85
CA LEU A 57 -7.91 2.19 -31.34
C LEU A 57 -7.26 2.81 -30.09
N LEU A 58 -7.00 4.13 -30.13
CA LEU A 58 -6.41 4.87 -29.02
C LEU A 58 -7.38 4.96 -27.83
N ALA A 59 -8.67 5.18 -28.07
CA ALA A 59 -9.70 5.15 -27.05
C ALA A 59 -9.77 3.78 -26.35
N GLY A 60 -9.73 2.68 -27.12
CA GLY A 60 -9.63 1.33 -26.57
C GLY A 60 -8.36 1.12 -25.72
N GLY A 61 -7.23 1.65 -26.18
CA GLY A 61 -5.96 1.64 -25.44
C GLY A 61 -6.04 2.39 -24.10
N ILE A 62 -6.71 3.53 -24.05
CA ILE A 62 -6.92 4.30 -22.79
C ILE A 62 -7.78 3.53 -21.82
N ILE A 63 -8.87 2.89 -22.29
CA ILE A 63 -9.75 2.09 -21.44
C ILE A 63 -8.97 0.92 -20.83
N LEU A 64 -8.21 0.18 -21.65
CA LEU A 64 -7.37 -0.92 -21.18
C LEU A 64 -6.30 -0.44 -20.19
N ALA A 65 -5.62 0.67 -20.48
CA ALA A 65 -4.62 1.24 -19.58
C ALA A 65 -5.22 1.63 -18.22
N ASN A 66 -6.42 2.22 -18.19
CA ASN A 66 -7.12 2.54 -16.95
C ASN A 66 -7.56 1.29 -16.19
N LEU A 67 -8.01 0.26 -16.90
CA LEU A 67 -8.38 -1.02 -16.27
C LEU A 67 -7.17 -1.64 -15.55
N PHE A 68 -6.02 -1.73 -16.22
CA PHE A 68 -4.79 -2.24 -15.62
C PHE A 68 -4.29 -1.36 -14.48
N ARG A 69 -4.37 -0.03 -14.64
CA ARG A 69 -4.05 0.91 -13.55
C ARG A 69 -4.93 0.67 -12.33
N GLY A 70 -6.24 0.45 -12.52
CA GLY A 70 -7.19 0.15 -11.45
C GLY A 70 -6.84 -1.14 -10.71
N ILE A 71 -6.50 -2.21 -11.44
CA ILE A 71 -6.05 -3.48 -10.84
C ILE A 71 -4.77 -3.27 -10.01
N MET A 72 -3.80 -2.54 -10.55
CA MET A 72 -2.55 -2.24 -9.82
C MET A 72 -2.82 -1.36 -8.60
N ALA A 73 -3.74 -0.40 -8.69
CA ALA A 73 -4.12 0.46 -7.57
C ALA A 73 -4.79 -0.35 -6.44
N TYR A 74 -5.69 -1.27 -6.81
CA TYR A 74 -6.27 -2.20 -5.84
C TYR A 74 -5.20 -3.07 -5.17
N GLY A 75 -4.26 -3.63 -5.95
CA GLY A 75 -3.14 -4.39 -5.43
C GLY A 75 -2.29 -3.57 -4.45
N GLN A 76 -1.97 -2.32 -4.80
CA GLN A 76 -1.22 -1.41 -3.95
C GLN A 76 -1.90 -1.21 -2.60
N THR A 77 -3.19 -0.88 -2.59
CA THR A 77 -3.95 -0.67 -1.35
C THR A 77 -4.05 -1.95 -0.54
N TYR A 78 -4.46 -3.05 -1.17
CA TYR A 78 -4.68 -4.32 -0.49
C TYR A 78 -3.40 -4.88 0.14
N PHE A 79 -2.29 -4.94 -0.61
CA PHE A 79 -1.03 -5.44 -0.08
C PHE A 79 -0.43 -4.50 0.96
N GLY A 80 -0.61 -3.18 0.79
CA GLY A 80 -0.19 -2.17 1.77
C GLY A 80 -0.92 -2.32 3.11
N GLU A 81 -2.25 -2.34 3.10
CA GLU A 81 -3.06 -2.49 4.31
C GLU A 81 -2.86 -3.84 4.97
N SER A 82 -2.85 -4.93 4.18
CA SER A 82 -2.64 -6.29 4.70
C SER A 82 -1.29 -6.42 5.41
N LEU A 83 -0.23 -5.81 4.86
CA LEU A 83 1.08 -5.78 5.48
C LEU A 83 1.05 -4.98 6.79
N GLY A 84 0.43 -3.79 6.79
CA GLY A 84 0.30 -2.95 7.98
C GLY A 84 -0.42 -3.67 9.12
N GLN A 85 -1.56 -4.31 8.83
CA GLN A 85 -2.35 -5.05 9.81
C GLN A 85 -1.59 -6.24 10.40
N GLN A 86 -0.79 -6.95 9.62
CA GLN A 86 0.01 -8.07 10.12
C GLN A 86 1.12 -7.62 11.06
N VAL A 87 1.81 -6.55 10.70
CA VAL A 87 2.86 -5.97 11.56
C VAL A 87 2.25 -5.44 12.86
N ALA A 88 1.10 -4.77 12.78
CA ALA A 88 0.35 -4.31 13.95
C ALA A 88 -0.11 -5.48 14.83
N TYR A 89 -0.58 -6.58 14.22
CA TYR A 89 -0.96 -7.80 14.93
C TYR A 89 0.21 -8.41 15.71
N ASP A 90 1.37 -8.54 15.07
CA ASP A 90 2.57 -9.06 15.72
C ASP A 90 3.02 -8.16 16.88
N LEU A 91 3.00 -6.83 16.69
CA LEU A 91 3.38 -5.86 17.71
C LEU A 91 2.43 -5.91 18.91
N ARG A 92 1.12 -6.03 18.65
CA ARG A 92 0.10 -6.14 19.70
C ARG A 92 0.26 -7.42 20.51
N ASN A 93 0.56 -8.54 19.86
CA ASN A 93 0.84 -9.80 20.54
C ASN A 93 2.11 -9.71 21.39
N GLU A 94 3.20 -9.16 20.86
CA GLU A 94 4.45 -8.98 21.61
C GLU A 94 4.24 -8.06 22.83
N PHE A 95 3.50 -6.95 22.65
CA PHE A 95 3.14 -6.05 23.74
C PHE A 95 2.30 -6.75 24.81
N TYR A 96 1.28 -7.51 24.40
CA TYR A 96 0.40 -8.23 25.32
C TYR A 96 1.15 -9.32 26.09
N THR A 97 1.98 -10.13 25.41
CA THR A 97 2.82 -11.13 26.06
C THR A 97 3.78 -10.48 27.06
N HIS A 98 4.39 -9.34 26.72
CA HIS A 98 5.27 -8.64 27.65
C HIS A 98 4.51 -8.11 28.87
N LEU A 99 3.32 -7.53 28.67
CA LEU A 99 2.47 -7.06 29.77
C LEU A 99 2.15 -8.18 30.78
N GLN A 100 1.91 -9.40 30.33
CA GLN A 100 1.62 -10.53 31.21
C GLN A 100 2.83 -10.98 32.06
N THR A 101 4.05 -10.62 31.65
CA THR A 101 5.28 -10.96 32.38
C THR A 101 5.68 -9.91 33.42
N LEU A 102 4.98 -8.77 33.47
CA LEU A 102 5.29 -7.69 34.40
C LEU A 102 4.78 -7.99 35.81
N ASN A 103 5.48 -7.44 36.81
CA ASN A 103 5.13 -7.61 38.21
C ASN A 103 3.83 -6.89 38.56
N PHE A 104 3.11 -7.35 39.59
CA PHE A 104 1.88 -6.73 40.08
C PHE A 104 2.01 -5.23 40.41
N ASP A 105 3.16 -4.79 40.95
CA ASP A 105 3.43 -3.36 41.23
C ASP A 105 3.34 -2.47 39.96
N PHE A 106 3.64 -3.02 38.79
CA PHE A 106 3.46 -2.29 37.53
C PHE A 106 1.97 -2.06 37.23
N HIS A 107 1.14 -3.08 37.45
CA HIS A 107 -0.30 -3.05 37.21
C HIS A 107 -1.05 -2.19 38.23
N ASP A 108 -0.57 -2.10 39.47
CA ASP A 108 -1.14 -1.21 40.48
C ASP A 108 -0.91 0.27 40.15
N LYS A 109 0.19 0.59 39.44
CA LYS A 109 0.55 1.97 39.05
C LYS A 109 -0.04 2.41 37.71
N HIS A 110 -0.48 1.49 36.86
CA HIS A 110 -0.95 1.78 35.51
C HIS A 110 -2.35 1.23 35.28
N GLN A 111 -3.29 2.12 34.92
CA GLN A 111 -4.64 1.70 34.55
C GLN A 111 -4.63 0.81 33.31
N THR A 112 -5.22 -0.38 33.42
CA THR A 112 -5.36 -1.35 32.32
C THR A 112 -6.01 -0.72 31.08
N GLY A 113 -6.98 0.18 31.25
CA GLY A 113 -7.61 0.90 30.14
C GLY A 113 -6.63 1.73 29.32
N ASN A 114 -5.69 2.42 29.98
CA ASN A 114 -4.64 3.18 29.29
C ASN A 114 -3.66 2.26 28.57
N LEU A 115 -3.31 1.12 29.16
CA LEU A 115 -2.44 0.13 28.52
C LEU A 115 -3.09 -0.48 27.27
N MET A 116 -4.37 -0.81 27.34
CA MET A 116 -5.15 -1.30 26.19
C MET A 116 -5.29 -0.23 25.11
N SER A 117 -5.52 1.03 25.47
CA SER A 117 -5.57 2.15 24.50
C SER A 117 -4.27 2.31 23.75
N ARG A 118 -3.11 2.12 24.39
CA ARG A 118 -1.80 2.15 23.72
C ARG A 118 -1.62 0.95 22.79
N ALA A 119 -2.06 -0.24 23.22
CA ALA A 119 -1.98 -1.46 22.41
C ALA A 119 -2.84 -1.43 21.13
N THR A 120 -3.88 -0.61 21.12
CA THR A 120 -4.75 -0.44 19.94
C THR A 120 -4.37 0.81 19.17
N SER A 121 -4.38 1.98 19.82
CA SER A 121 -4.29 3.28 19.16
C SER A 121 -2.87 3.74 18.82
N ASP A 122 -1.85 3.32 19.58
CA ASP A 122 -0.46 3.69 19.27
C ASP A 122 0.18 2.68 18.30
N ILE A 123 -0.42 1.49 18.13
CA ILE A 123 0.06 0.41 17.27
C ILE A 123 -0.52 0.51 15.84
N GLU A 124 -1.70 1.11 15.70
CA GLU A 124 -2.33 1.43 14.40
C GLU A 124 -1.75 2.71 13.79
#